data_AF-K2F7P3-F1
#
_entry.id   AF-K2F7P3-F1
#
_cell.length_a   1.000
_cell.length_b   1.000
_cell.length_c   1.000
_cell.angle_alpha   90.00
_cell.angle_beta   90.00
_cell.angle_gamma   90.00
#
_symmetry.space_group_name_H-M   'P 1'
#
loop_
_entity.id
_entity.type
_entity.pdbx_description
1 polymer ?
#
loop_
_entity_poly.entity_id
_entity_poly.type
_entity_poly.pdbx_seq_one_letter_code
_entity_poly.pdbx_strand_id
1 'polypeptide(L)'
;MQGTNVLFGQIAVVFGIVIAGVWGATQWTAAALGYQLRLGSPWFDFFGTPVYHPWRLFEWWFFYDAYAPRVFDTGGAIAGGSGL
;
A
#
# COMPACT_ATOMS: atom_id res chain seq x y z
N MET A 1 26.35 30.41 -12.11
CA MET A 1 26.19 29.12 -11.41
C MET A 1 24.69 28.89 -11.30
N GLN A 2 24.13 28.02 -12.14
CA GLN A 2 22.70 27.70 -12.09
C GLN A 2 22.44 27.01 -10.76
N GLY A 3 21.58 27.62 -9.93
CA GLY A 3 21.22 27.09 -8.64
C GLY A 3 20.65 25.69 -8.82
N THR A 4 21.30 24.72 -8.21
CA THR A 4 20.72 23.43 -7.87
C THR A 4 19.54 23.71 -6.94
N ASN A 5 18.41 24.13 -7.50
CA ASN A 5 17.13 24.04 -6.82
C ASN A 5 16.91 22.55 -6.65
N VAL A 6 17.27 22.05 -5.47
CA VAL A 6 16.97 20.69 -5.04
C VAL A 6 15.56 20.41 -5.50
N LEU A 7 15.41 19.31 -6.24
CA LEU A 7 14.20 18.87 -6.90
C LEU A 7 13.16 18.41 -5.88
N PHE A 8 12.95 19.17 -4.80
CA PHE A 8 12.03 18.88 -3.71
C PHE A 8 10.63 18.58 -4.23
N GLY A 9 10.17 19.32 -5.25
CA GLY A 9 8.90 19.03 -5.91
C GLY A 9 8.89 17.67 -6.60
N GLN A 10 9.97 17.29 -7.28
CA GLN A 10 10.10 16.02 -7.97
C GLN A 10 10.23 14.85 -6.98
N ILE A 11 10.99 15.04 -5.91
CA ILE A 11 11.11 14.10 -4.79
C ILE A 11 9.73 13.88 -4.18
N ALA A 12 8.98 14.94 -3.86
CA ALA A 12 7.64 14.85 -3.31
C ALA A 12 6.66 14.11 -4.24
N VAL A 13 6.75 14.32 -5.55
CA VAL A 13 5.94 13.61 -6.55
C VAL A 13 6.25 12.11 -6.55
N VAL A 14 7.54 11.73 -6.61
CA VAL A 14 7.95 10.32 -6.59
C VAL A 14 7.49 9.63 -5.30
N PHE A 15 7.70 10.27 -4.14
CA PHE A 15 7.21 9.74 -2.87
C PHE A 15 5.69 9.62 -2.84
N GLY A 16 4.97 10.60 -3.38
CA GLY A 16 3.50 10.57 -3.47
C GLY A 16 3.00 9.40 -4.30
N ILE A 17 3.63 9.14 -5.46
CA ILE A 17 3.29 8.00 -6.33
C ILE A 17 3.53 6.67 -5.60
N VAL A 18 4.70 6.51 -4.99
CA VAL A 18 5.06 5.29 -4.25
C VAL A 18 4.08 5.04 -3.10
N ILE A 19 3.76 6.07 -2.31
CA ILE A 19 2.80 5.95 -1.20
C ILE A 19 1.40 5.59 -1.72
N ALA A 20 0.94 6.23 -2.80
CA ALA A 20 -0.36 5.94 -3.40
C ALA A 20 -0.42 4.50 -3.95
N GLY A 21 0.66 4.04 -4.57
CA GLY A 21 0.81 2.67 -5.07
C GLY A 21 0.76 1.62 -3.98
N VAL A 22 1.56 1.82 -2.92
CA VAL A 22 1.53 0.97 -1.73
C VAL A 22 0.14 1.00 -1.09
N TRP A 23 -0.53 2.16 -1.04
CA TRP A 23 -1.87 2.25 -0.49
C TRP A 23 -2.91 1.47 -1.29
N GLY A 24 -2.86 1.59 -2.62
CA GLY A 24 -3.71 0.81 -3.52
C GLY A 24 -3.50 -0.69 -3.38
N ALA A 25 -2.23 -1.12 -3.29
CA ALA A 25 -1.88 -2.51 -3.00
C ALA A 25 -2.47 -2.99 -1.67
N THR A 26 -2.38 -2.19 -0.62
CA THR A 26 -2.96 -2.51 0.69
C THR A 26 -4.48 -2.67 0.60
N GLN A 27 -5.19 -1.75 -0.06
CA GLN A 27 -6.65 -1.89 -0.20
C GLN A 27 -7.02 -3.11 -1.02
N TRP A 28 -6.27 -3.39 -2.09
CA TRP A 28 -6.48 -4.57 -2.90
C TRP A 28 -6.26 -5.86 -2.10
N THR A 29 -5.17 -5.93 -1.31
CA THR A 29 -4.89 -7.07 -0.43
C THR A 29 -5.97 -7.21 0.65
N ALA A 30 -6.44 -6.11 1.24
CA ALA A 30 -7.53 -6.13 2.21
C ALA A 30 -8.83 -6.70 1.60
N ALA A 31 -9.17 -6.28 0.38
CA ALA A 31 -10.32 -6.80 -0.36
C ALA A 31 -10.14 -8.29 -0.71
N ALA A 32 -8.96 -8.69 -1.18
CA ALA A 32 -8.64 -10.08 -1.50
C ALA A 32 -8.68 -11.00 -0.27
N LEU A 33 -8.35 -10.47 0.91
CA LEU A 33 -8.46 -11.15 2.20
C LEU A 33 -9.85 -11.04 2.84
N GLY A 34 -10.82 -10.41 2.16
CA GLY A 34 -12.21 -10.31 2.59
C GLY A 34 -12.44 -9.45 3.83
N TYR A 35 -11.58 -8.46 4.09
CA TYR A 35 -11.72 -7.53 5.23
C TYR A 35 -11.89 -8.23 6.60
N GLN A 36 -11.20 -9.35 6.78
CA GLN A 36 -11.26 -10.12 8.03
C GLN A 36 -10.86 -9.27 9.25
N LEU A 37 -11.56 -9.46 10.38
CA LEU A 37 -11.25 -8.74 11.64
C LEU A 37 -9.79 -8.92 12.10
N ARG A 38 -9.14 -10.01 11.71
CA ARG A 38 -7.74 -10.29 12.05
C ARG A 38 -6.76 -9.29 11.43
N LEU A 39 -7.12 -8.62 10.33
CA LEU A 39 -6.31 -7.54 9.74
C LEU A 39 -6.19 -6.32 10.67
N GLY A 40 -7.00 -6.28 11.74
CA GLY A 40 -7.04 -5.24 12.74
C GLY A 40 -8.03 -4.13 12.40
N SER A 41 -8.03 -3.07 13.22
CA SER A 41 -8.93 -1.94 13.00
C SER A 41 -8.61 -1.25 11.68
N PRO A 42 -9.63 -0.93 10.86
CA PRO A 42 -9.46 0.03 9.77
C PRO A 42 -9.11 1.40 10.32
N TRP A 43 -8.52 2.23 9.46
CA TRP A 43 -8.28 3.63 9.76
C TRP A 43 -9.59 4.41 9.75
N PHE A 44 -10.42 4.16 8.74
CA PHE A 44 -11.78 4.68 8.64
C PHE A 44 -12.62 3.80 7.73
N ASP A 45 -13.94 3.90 7.85
CA ASP A 45 -14.88 3.27 6.92
C ASP A 45 -15.32 4.25 5.84
N PHE A 46 -15.25 3.82 4.58
CA PHE A 46 -15.68 4.59 3.42
C PHE A 46 -16.77 3.84 2.68
N PHE A 47 -18.02 4.34 2.76
CA PHE A 47 -19.20 3.68 2.17
C PHE A 47 -19.34 2.18 2.54
N GLY A 48 -19.02 1.83 3.79
CA GLY A 48 -19.04 0.44 4.27
C GLY A 48 -17.85 -0.41 3.84
N THR A 49 -16.84 0.20 3.21
CA THR A 49 -15.56 -0.44 2.90
C THR A 49 -14.49 0.02 3.90
N PRO A 50 -13.88 -0.89 4.67
CA PRO A 50 -12.85 -0.52 5.63
C PRO A 50 -11.57 -0.13 4.91
N VAL A 51 -11.10 1.10 5.16
CA VAL A 51 -9.89 1.65 4.57
C VAL A 51 -8.73 1.53 5.56
N TYR A 52 -7.65 0.90 5.10
CA TYR A 52 -6.45 0.68 5.91
C TYR A 52 -5.32 1.66 5.57
N HIS A 53 -4.36 1.82 6.49
CA HIS A 53 -3.15 2.60 6.23
C HIS A 53 -2.24 1.93 5.20
N PRO A 54 -1.50 2.69 4.38
CA PRO A 54 -0.62 2.12 3.35
C PRO A 54 0.38 1.09 3.86
N TRP A 55 1.00 1.31 5.02
CA TRP A 55 2.00 0.39 5.59
C TRP A 55 1.46 -0.95 6.11
N ARG A 56 0.14 -1.12 6.24
CA ARG A 56 -0.46 -2.36 6.74
C ARG A 56 -0.15 -3.58 5.89
N LEU A 57 0.09 -3.39 4.58
CA LEU A 57 0.50 -4.47 3.68
C LEU A 57 1.73 -5.20 4.21
N PHE A 58 2.73 -4.50 4.73
CA PHE A 58 3.97 -5.12 5.22
C PHE A 58 3.75 -5.94 6.49
N GLU A 59 2.93 -5.43 7.41
CA GLU A 59 2.54 -6.16 8.63
C GLU A 59 1.81 -7.45 8.25
N TRP A 60 0.82 -7.35 7.36
CA TRP A 60 0.05 -8.50 6.91
C TRP A 60 0.90 -9.48 6.13
N TRP A 61 1.84 -9.01 5.32
CA TRP A 61 2.80 -9.86 4.63
C TRP A 61 3.57 -10.69 5.66
N PHE A 62 4.14 -10.06 6.69
CA PHE A 62 4.88 -10.78 7.73
C PHE A 62 4.04 -11.84 8.46
N PHE A 63 2.77 -11.55 8.78
CA PHE A 63 1.92 -12.45 9.56
C PHE A 63 1.14 -13.49 8.74
N TYR A 64 0.72 -13.14 7.53
CA TYR A 64 -0.28 -13.91 6.76
C TYR A 64 0.23 -14.49 5.45
N ASP A 65 1.43 -14.12 5.00
CA ASP A 65 1.98 -14.61 3.72
C ASP A 65 2.05 -16.13 3.63
N ALA A 66 2.42 -16.80 4.71
CA ALA A 66 2.43 -18.26 4.77
C ALA A 66 1.05 -18.90 4.49
N TYR A 67 -0.05 -18.17 4.69
CA TYR A 67 -1.42 -18.67 4.51
C TYR A 67 -2.03 -18.26 3.17
N ALA A 68 -1.61 -17.13 2.59
CA ALA A 68 -2.17 -16.60 1.34
C ALA A 68 -1.08 -16.01 0.42
N PRO A 69 -0.02 -16.78 0.08
CA PRO A 69 1.17 -16.24 -0.56
C PRO A 69 0.85 -15.56 -1.90
N ARG A 70 -0.05 -16.17 -2.70
CA ARG A 70 -0.47 -15.60 -3.99
C ARG A 70 -1.13 -14.21 -3.89
N VAL A 71 -1.81 -13.93 -2.78
CA VAL A 71 -2.41 -12.60 -2.54
C VAL A 71 -1.31 -11.58 -2.26
N PHE A 72 -0.31 -11.96 -1.46
CA PHE A 72 0.82 -11.08 -1.15
C PHE A 72 1.78 -10.90 -2.33
N ASP A 73 2.00 -11.93 -3.15
CA ASP A 73 2.73 -11.80 -4.42
C ASP A 73 2.08 -10.77 -5.34
N THR A 74 0.75 -10.84 -5.46
CA THR A 74 -0.01 -9.91 -6.32
C THR A 74 -0.03 -8.50 -5.72
N GLY A 75 -0.31 -8.37 -4.42
CA GLY A 75 -0.28 -7.08 -3.72
C GLY A 75 1.10 -6.43 -3.77
N GLY A 76 2.15 -7.23 -3.57
CA GLY A 76 3.55 -6.81 -3.72
C GLY A 76 3.89 -6.37 -5.14
N ALA A 77 3.40 -7.08 -6.16
CA ALA A 77 3.55 -6.67 -7.55
C ALA A 77 2.85 -5.35 -7.87
N ILE A 78 1.65 -5.11 -7.32
CA ILE A 78 0.94 -3.82 -7.45
C ILE A 78 1.74 -2.70 -6.77
N ALA A 79 2.23 -2.94 -5.55
CA ALA A 79 3.04 -1.96 -4.82
C ALA A 79 4.34 -1.64 -5.57
N GLY A 80 5.07 -2.66 -6.03
CA GLY A 80 6.33 -2.52 -6.75
C GLY A 80 6.18 -1.92 -8.15
N GLY A 81 5.08 -2.22 -8.84
CA GLY A 81 4.79 -1.70 -10.18
C GLY A 81 4.33 -0.24 -10.19
N SER A 82 3.98 0.33 -9.04
CA SER A 82 3.45 1.70 -8.98
C SER A 82 4.42 2.81 -9.37
N GLY A 83 5.73 2.54 -9.34
CA GLY A 83 6.78 3.49 -9.70
C GLY A 83 7.39 3.29 -11.09
N LEU A 84 6.88 2.34 -11.88
CA LEU A 84 7.34 2.04 -13.25
C LEU A 84 6.66 2.92 -14.31
#